data_AF-Q256P7-F1
#
_entry.id   AF-Q256P7-F1
#
_cell.length_a   1.000
_cell.length_b   1.000
_cell.length_c   1.000
_cell.angle_alpha   90.00
_cell.angle_beta   90.00
_cell.angle_gamma   90.00
#
_symmetry.space_group_name_H-M   'P 1'
#
loop_
_entity.id
_entity.type
_entity.pdbx_description
1 polymer ?
#
loop_
_entity_poly.entity_id
_entity_poly.type
_entity_poly.pdbx_seq_one_letter_code
_entity_poly.pdbx_strand_id
1 'polypeptide(L)'
;MNLLLTILLITTLLSLILAFVSFWLPLMTPDYQKLSPYECGFDPLGSARLPFSLRFFLVAILFLLFDLEIALLLPLPWGDQLPSPTFTLLWASALLILLTLGLIYEWLQGGLEWAE
;
A
#
# COMPACT_ATOMS: atom_id res chain seq x y z
N MET A 1 2.33 -9.08 30.44
CA MET A 1 2.61 -9.22 28.99
C MET A 1 2.36 -7.86 28.35
N ASN A 2 3.30 -7.29 27.61
CA ASN A 2 3.09 -5.97 26.98
C ASN A 2 1.90 -6.03 26.03
N LEU A 3 1.15 -4.92 25.92
CA LEU A 3 -0.02 -4.80 25.03
C LEU A 3 0.32 -5.23 23.58
N LEU A 4 1.49 -4.83 23.09
CA LEU A 4 2.01 -5.24 21.79
C LEU A 4 2.08 -6.77 21.66
N LEU A 5 2.62 -7.44 22.67
CA LEU A 5 2.81 -8.89 22.68
C LEU A 5 1.46 -9.61 22.76
N THR A 6 0.49 -9.06 23.50
CA THR A 6 -0.88 -9.60 23.54
C THR A 6 -1.58 -9.51 22.20
N ILE A 7 -1.46 -8.37 21.49
CA ILE A 7 -2.12 -8.17 20.20
C ILE A 7 -1.51 -9.08 19.13
N LEU A 8 -0.17 -9.14 19.06
CA LEU A 8 0.54 -10.00 18.13
C LEU A 8 0.19 -11.47 18.34
N LEU A 9 0.16 -11.93 19.60
CA LEU A 9 -0.15 -13.33 19.91
C LEU A 9 -1.59 -13.68 19.53
N ILE A 10 -2.57 -12.84 19.86
CA ILE A 10 -3.98 -13.11 19.57
C ILE A 10 -4.25 -13.11 18.06
N THR A 11 -3.73 -12.13 17.32
CA THR A 11 -3.98 -12.01 15.87
C THR A 11 -3.34 -13.13 15.05
N THR A 12 -2.10 -13.50 15.39
CA THR A 12 -1.41 -14.62 14.73
C THR A 12 -2.06 -15.96 15.08
N LEU A 13 -2.43 -16.18 16.34
CA LEU A 13 -3.10 -17.41 16.76
C LEU A 13 -4.49 -17.56 16.13
N LEU A 14 -5.27 -16.48 16.07
CA LEU A 14 -6.59 -16.49 15.44
C LEU A 14 -6.50 -16.80 13.94
N SER A 15 -5.60 -16.13 13.21
CA SER A 15 -5.41 -16.38 11.77
C SER A 15 -4.94 -17.80 11.49
N LEU A 16 -4.04 -18.36 12.31
CA LEU A 16 -3.59 -19.75 12.19
C LEU A 16 -4.71 -20.76 12.47
N ILE A 17 -5.52 -20.54 13.50
CA ILE A 17 -6.67 -21.42 13.81
C ILE A 17 -7.66 -21.41 12.65
N LEU A 18 -8.01 -20.23 12.13
CA LEU A 18 -8.94 -20.12 11.00
C LEU A 18 -8.39 -20.79 9.73
N ALA A 19 -7.10 -20.59 9.42
CA ALA A 19 -6.45 -21.27 8.30
C ALA A 19 -6.45 -22.79 8.51
N PHE A 20 -6.11 -23.27 9.70
CA PHE A 20 -6.08 -24.70 10.01
C PHE A 20 -7.47 -25.33 9.84
N VAL A 21 -8.51 -24.71 10.40
CA VAL A 21 -9.89 -25.18 10.23
C VAL A 21 -10.30 -25.16 8.75
N SER A 22 -9.94 -24.11 8.00
CA SER A 22 -10.29 -23.99 6.58
C SER A 22 -9.63 -25.05 5.70
N PHE A 23 -8.43 -25.54 6.05
CA PHE A 23 -7.75 -26.58 5.27
C PHE A 23 -8.16 -27.99 5.66
N TRP A 24 -8.42 -28.24 6.96
CA TRP A 24 -8.61 -29.60 7.49
C TRP A 24 -10.06 -30.03 7.69
N LEU A 25 -10.99 -29.09 7.85
CA LEU A 25 -12.42 -29.40 8.02
C LEU A 25 -13.11 -29.82 6.70
N PRO A 26 -12.85 -29.18 5.54
CA PRO A 26 -13.56 -29.51 4.31
C PRO A 26 -13.11 -30.83 3.69
N LEU A 27 -14.04 -31.55 3.06
CA LEU A 27 -13.72 -32.71 2.24
C LEU A 27 -13.14 -32.27 0.89
N MET A 28 -11.83 -32.38 0.72
CA MET A 28 -11.16 -32.01 -0.53
C MET A 28 -11.29 -33.14 -1.56
N THR A 29 -12.06 -32.89 -2.63
CA THR A 29 -12.20 -33.78 -3.80
C THR A 29 -11.65 -33.08 -5.05
N PRO A 30 -10.31 -33.09 -5.26
CA PRO A 30 -9.69 -32.41 -6.39
C PRO A 30 -10.09 -33.10 -7.70
N ASP A 31 -10.46 -32.28 -8.68
CA ASP A 31 -10.72 -32.68 -10.06
C ASP A 31 -10.01 -31.66 -10.96
N TYR A 32 -9.59 -32.06 -12.16
CA TYR A 32 -8.88 -31.22 -13.11
C TYR A 32 -9.65 -29.92 -13.39
N GLN A 33 -10.97 -29.99 -13.59
CA GLN A 33 -11.82 -28.83 -13.82
C GLN A 33 -11.99 -27.91 -12.60
N LYS A 34 -11.89 -28.46 -11.37
CA LYS A 34 -11.91 -27.65 -10.14
C LYS A 34 -10.59 -26.95 -9.87
N LEU A 35 -9.49 -27.51 -10.39
CA LEU A 35 -8.13 -26.99 -10.23
C LEU A 35 -7.72 -26.05 -11.39
N SER A 36 -8.45 -26.03 -12.50
CA SER A 36 -8.18 -25.12 -13.62
C SER A 36 -8.57 -23.66 -13.27
N PRO A 37 -7.87 -22.65 -13.83
CA PRO A 37 -8.23 -21.26 -13.67
C PRO A 37 -9.66 -20.97 -14.13
N TYR A 38 -10.37 -20.11 -13.40
CA TYR A 38 -11.72 -19.70 -13.76
C TYR A 38 -11.69 -18.44 -14.63
N GLU A 39 -12.10 -18.56 -15.90
CA GLU A 39 -12.28 -17.43 -16.83
C GLU A 39 -13.75 -17.37 -17.30
N CYS A 40 -14.67 -17.11 -16.36
CA CYS A 40 -16.12 -16.98 -16.63
C CYS A 40 -16.76 -18.18 -17.34
N GLY A 41 -16.23 -19.39 -17.12
CA GLY A 41 -16.69 -20.64 -17.74
C GLY A 41 -16.04 -20.95 -19.09
N PHE A 42 -15.05 -20.17 -19.51
CA PHE A 42 -14.23 -20.44 -20.69
C PHE A 42 -12.84 -20.94 -20.30
N ASP A 43 -12.20 -21.66 -21.23
CA ASP A 43 -10.80 -22.01 -21.11
C ASP A 43 -9.94 -20.74 -21.26
N PRO A 44 -8.91 -20.57 -20.42
CA PRO A 44 -8.13 -19.35 -20.44
C PRO A 44 -7.37 -19.20 -21.76
N LEU A 45 -7.53 -18.05 -22.41
CA LEU A 45 -6.91 -17.76 -23.72
C LEU A 45 -5.39 -17.55 -23.63
N GLY A 46 -4.86 -17.40 -22.41
CA GLY A 46 -3.44 -17.21 -22.16
C GLY A 46 -3.13 -17.12 -20.67
N SER A 47 -1.96 -16.58 -20.34
CA SER A 47 -1.59 -16.34 -18.95
C SER A 47 -2.27 -15.10 -18.38
N ALA A 48 -2.68 -15.13 -17.12
CA ALA A 48 -3.15 -13.95 -16.38
C ALA A 48 -2.06 -12.87 -16.17
N ARG A 49 -0.80 -13.14 -16.52
CA ARG A 49 0.33 -12.21 -16.42
C ARG A 49 0.44 -11.34 -17.67
N LEU A 50 -0.59 -10.54 -17.91
CA LEU A 50 -0.62 -9.57 -19.01
C LEU A 50 0.26 -8.36 -18.68
N PRO A 51 0.80 -7.66 -19.70
CA PRO A 51 1.47 -6.39 -19.49
C PRO A 51 0.49 -5.41 -18.82
N PHE A 52 0.88 -4.95 -17.65
CA PHE A 52 0.08 -4.04 -16.84
C PHE A 52 0.21 -2.60 -17.37
N SER A 53 -0.79 -1.76 -17.13
CA SER A 53 -0.75 -0.38 -17.63
C SER A 53 0.32 0.43 -16.88
N LEU A 54 1.13 1.19 -17.64
CA LEU A 54 2.20 2.03 -17.08
C LEU A 54 1.68 3.14 -16.15
N ARG A 55 0.38 3.48 -16.23
CA ARG A 55 -0.23 4.54 -15.42
C ARG A 55 -0.32 4.16 -13.95
N PHE A 56 -0.70 2.92 -13.64
CA PHE A 56 -0.66 2.45 -12.25
C PHE A 56 0.76 2.39 -11.68
N PHE A 57 1.75 2.15 -12.53
CA PHE A 57 3.15 2.18 -12.13
C PHE A 57 3.62 3.60 -11.75
N LEU A 58 3.20 4.62 -12.52
CA LEU A 58 3.46 6.03 -12.17
C LEU A 58 2.85 6.40 -10.81
N VAL A 59 1.61 5.99 -10.55
CA VAL A 59 0.96 6.20 -9.23
C VAL A 59 1.75 5.54 -8.10
N ALA A 60 2.30 4.33 -8.32
CA ALA A 60 3.10 3.64 -7.30
C ALA A 60 4.42 4.38 -6.98
N ILE A 61 5.10 4.92 -8.00
CA ILE A 61 6.30 5.75 -7.78
C ILE A 61 5.95 7.03 -7.03
N LEU A 62 4.86 7.69 -7.44
CA LEU A 62 4.39 8.91 -6.81
C LEU A 62 4.04 8.67 -5.32
N PHE A 63 3.34 7.56 -5.03
CA PHE A 63 3.06 7.13 -3.66
C PHE A 63 4.35 6.95 -2.83
N LEU A 64 5.37 6.29 -3.39
CA LEU A 64 6.64 6.07 -2.70
C LEU A 64 7.35 7.39 -2.35
N LEU A 65 7.34 8.35 -3.27
CA LEU A 65 7.93 9.68 -3.04
C LEU A 65 7.18 10.44 -1.94
N PHE A 66 5.84 10.49 -2.00
CA PHE A 66 5.04 11.14 -0.96
C PHE A 66 5.16 10.45 0.40
N ASP A 67 5.26 9.12 0.45
CA ASP A 67 5.44 8.37 1.70
C ASP A 67 6.77 8.71 2.39
N LEU A 68 7.85 8.84 1.59
CA LEU A 68 9.16 9.30 2.09
C LEU A 68 9.06 10.73 2.65
N GLU A 69 8.39 11.63 1.94
CA GLU A 69 8.23 13.02 2.40
C GLU A 69 7.36 13.13 3.66
N ILE A 70 6.32 12.31 3.81
CA ILE A 70 5.52 12.22 5.04
C ILE A 70 6.36 11.69 6.20
N ALA A 71 7.21 10.68 5.95
CA ALA A 71 8.14 10.19 6.97
C ALA A 71 9.11 11.30 7.45
N LEU A 72 9.51 12.23 6.58
CA LEU A 72 10.30 13.41 6.95
C LEU A 72 9.51 14.45 7.76
N LEU A 73 8.19 14.51 7.61
CA LEU A 73 7.30 15.39 8.39
C LEU A 73 6.88 14.78 9.74
N LEU A 74 6.99 13.46 9.92
CA LEU A 74 6.68 12.77 11.19
C LEU A 74 7.37 13.38 12.44
N PRO A 75 8.65 13.82 12.41
CA PRO A 75 9.31 14.34 13.60
C PRO A 75 8.85 15.74 14.05
N LEU A 76 7.94 16.41 13.33
CA LEU A 76 7.53 17.79 13.61
C LEU A 76 7.01 18.04 15.04
N PRO A 77 6.18 17.18 15.66
CA PRO A 77 5.70 17.41 17.03
C PRO A 77 6.83 17.48 18.06
N TRP A 78 7.92 16.74 17.86
CA TRP A 78 9.11 16.84 18.71
C TRP A 78 9.98 18.05 18.33
N GLY A 79 10.01 18.41 17.05
CA GLY A 79 10.72 19.59 16.55
C GLY A 79 10.18 20.92 17.08
N ASP A 80 8.90 20.99 17.44
CA ASP A 80 8.27 22.18 18.04
C ASP A 80 8.71 22.42 19.49
N GLN A 81 9.23 21.39 20.17
CA GLN A 81 9.71 21.47 21.55
C GLN A 81 11.18 21.93 21.65
N LEU A 82 11.87 22.12 20.52
CA LEU A 82 13.25 22.58 20.46
C LEU A 82 13.36 24.07 20.80
N PRO A 83 14.54 24.57 21.21
CA PRO A 83 14.74 25.98 21.58
C PRO A 83 14.48 26.97 20.42
N SER A 84 14.42 26.51 19.17
CA SER A 84 14.20 27.32 17.98
C SER A 84 13.08 26.76 17.08
N PRO A 85 11.80 26.78 17.52
CA PRO A 85 10.69 26.18 16.78
C PRO A 85 10.38 26.88 15.45
N THR A 86 10.70 28.19 15.36
CA THR A 86 10.51 28.99 14.14
C THR A 86 11.35 28.49 12.97
N PHE A 87 12.57 27.99 13.24
CA PHE A 87 13.44 27.42 12.22
C PHE A 87 12.89 26.07 11.72
N THR A 88 12.42 25.21 12.64
CA THR A 88 11.78 23.93 12.29
C THR A 88 10.53 24.15 11.45
N LEU A 89 9.70 25.14 11.80
CA LEU A 89 8.51 25.51 11.03
C LEU A 89 8.85 26.07 9.63
N LEU A 90 9.93 26.83 9.50
CA LEU A 90 10.41 27.32 8.20
C LEU A 90 10.83 26.16 7.28
N TRP A 91 11.57 25.16 7.78
CA TRP A 91 11.93 23.99 6.98
C TRP A 91 10.74 23.09 6.66
N ALA A 92 9.83 22.91 7.62
CA ALA A 92 8.60 22.15 7.41
C ALA A 92 7.73 22.77 6.30
N SER A 93 7.55 24.09 6.35
CA SER A 93 6.79 24.81 5.32
C SER A 93 7.50 24.79 3.95
N ALA A 94 8.83 24.91 3.91
CA ALA A 94 9.59 24.77 2.66
C ALA A 94 9.40 23.37 2.04
N LEU A 95 9.41 22.31 2.84
CA LEU A 95 9.17 20.94 2.37
C LEU A 95 7.74 20.76 1.85
N LEU A 96 6.73 21.30 2.56
CA LEU A 96 5.33 21.27 2.10
C LEU A 96 5.12 22.05 0.79
N ILE A 97 5.80 23.18 0.62
CA ILE A 97 5.76 23.94 -0.64
C ILE A 97 6.37 23.11 -1.77
N LEU A 98 7.51 22.45 -1.54
CA LEU A 98 8.12 21.56 -2.53
C LEU A 98 7.17 20.42 -2.93
N LEU A 99 6.55 19.77 -1.94
CA LEU A 99 5.60 18.67 -2.10
C LEU A 99 4.39 19.11 -2.96
N THR A 100 3.80 20.26 -2.63
CA THR A 100 2.66 20.81 -3.37
C THR A 100 3.03 21.22 -4.80
N LEU A 101 4.22 21.79 -5.02
CA LEU A 101 4.70 22.11 -6.37
C LEU A 101 4.94 20.85 -7.21
N GLY A 102 5.53 19.80 -6.63
CA GLY A 102 5.71 18.51 -7.30
C GLY A 102 4.38 17.89 -7.72
N LEU A 103 3.38 17.92 -6.83
CA LEU A 103 2.03 17.44 -7.14
C LEU A 103 1.38 18.23 -8.27
N ILE A 104 1.47 19.57 -8.24
CA ILE A 104 0.91 20.44 -9.28
C ILE A 104 1.58 20.13 -10.63
N TYR A 105 2.90 19.93 -10.65
CA TYR A 105 3.62 19.59 -11.87
C TYR A 105 3.12 18.26 -12.47
N GLU A 106 3.02 17.20 -11.67
CA GLU A 106 2.54 15.89 -12.12
C GLU A 106 1.08 15.95 -12.61
N TRP A 107 0.24 16.75 -11.95
CA TRP A 107 -1.13 16.98 -12.42
C TRP A 107 -1.12 17.65 -13.80
N LEU A 108 -0.36 18.73 -13.98
CA LEU A 108 -0.30 19.43 -15.27
C LEU A 108 0.23 18.55 -16.42
N GLN A 109 1.06 17.55 -16.11
CA GLN A 109 1.55 16.57 -17.10
C GLN A 109 0.55 15.45 -17.40
N GLY A 110 -0.63 15.46 -16.78
CA GLY A 110 -1.63 14.41 -16.95
C GLY A 110 -1.24 13.08 -16.29
N GLY A 111 -0.25 13.06 -15.40
CA GLY A 111 0.18 11.85 -14.69
C GLY A 111 -0.91 11.24 -13.80
N LEU A 112 -1.89 12.07 -13.42
CA LEU A 112 -3.06 11.69 -12.62
C LEU A 112 -4.34 11.48 -13.44
N GLU A 113 -4.29 11.68 -14.76
CA GLU A 113 -5.46 11.49 -15.63
C GLU A 113 -5.70 10.01 -15.91
N TRP A 114 -6.87 9.55 -15.49
CA TRP A 114 -7.37 8.22 -15.79
C TRP A 114 -7.83 8.21 -17.26
N ALA A 115 -7.47 7.13 -17.98
CA ALA A 115 -8.12 6.86 -19.26
C ALA A 115 -9.52 6.33 -18.95
N GLU A 116 -10.52 6.89 -19.63
CA GLU A 116 -11.70 6.11 -20.00
C GLU A 116 -11.29 5.03 -21.02
#